data_AF-W1WRV9-F1
#
_entry.id   AF-W1WRV9-F1
#
_cell.length_a   1.000
_cell.length_b   1.000
_cell.length_c   1.000
_cell.angle_alpha   90.00
_cell.angle_beta   90.00
_cell.angle_gamma   90.00
#
_symmetry.space_group_name_H-M   'P 1'
#
loop_
_entity.id
_entity.type
_entity.pdbx_description
1 polymer ?
#
loop_
_entity_poly.entity_id
_entity_poly.type
_entity_poly.pdbx_seq_one_letter_code
_entity_poly.pdbx_strand_id
1 'polypeptide(L)' 'MTAEFIIRLILAAIACGAIGMERQIRGKGAGLRTHVLIGMGSALFMIVSKYGFA' A
#
# COMPACT_ATOMS: atom_id res chain seq x y z
N MET A 1 9.24 -12.47 11.95
CA MET A 1 7.92 -11.81 12.12
C MET A 1 7.97 -10.36 11.62
N THR A 2 8.79 -9.47 12.23
CA THR A 2 8.87 -8.06 11.83
C THR A 2 9.36 -7.85 10.39
N ALA A 3 10.39 -8.59 9.97
CA ALA A 3 10.92 -8.50 8.60
C ALA A 3 9.87 -8.87 7.53
N GLU A 4 9.01 -9.86 7.80
CA GLU A 4 7.92 -10.24 6.89
C GLU A 4 6.91 -9.11 6.71
N PHE A 5 6.55 -8.43 7.80
CA PHE A 5 5.63 -7.28 7.74
C PHE A 5 6.23 -6.12 6.95
N ILE A 6 7.51 -5.82 7.14
CA ILE A 6 8.22 -4.79 6.39
C ILE A 6 8.24 -5.12 4.89
N ILE A 7 8.56 -6.36 4.52
CA ILE A 7 8.58 -6.80 3.12
C ILE A 7 7.18 -6.65 2.50
N ARG A 8 6.12 -7.07 3.20
CA ARG A 8 4.73 -6.93 2.72
C ARG A 8 4.34 -5.47 2.51
N LEU A 9 4.74 -4.57 3.41
CA LEU A 9 4.48 -3.14 3.29
C LEU A 9 5.23 -2.51 2.11
N ILE A 10 6.50 -2.88 1.90
CA ILE A 10 7.28 -2.42 0.74
C ILE A 10 6.64 -2.90 -0.56
N LEU A 11 6.26 -4.18 -0.64
CA LEU A 11 5.58 -4.73 -1.82
C LEU A 11 4.23 -4.03 -2.08
N ALA A 12 3.44 -3.77 -1.03
CA ALA A 12 2.20 -3.01 -1.15
C ALA A 12 2.44 -1.59 -1.65
N ALA A 13 3.47 -0.90 -1.13
CA ALA A 13 3.83 0.45 -1.56
C ALA A 13 4.28 0.48 -3.03
N ILE A 14 5.08 -0.50 -3.48
CA ILE A 14 5.52 -0.61 -4.88
C ILE A 14 4.32 -0.89 -5.79
N ALA A 15 3.46 -1.85 -5.45
CA ALA A 15 2.30 -2.21 -6.26
C ALA A 15 1.30 -1.06 -6.38
N CYS A 16 0.91 -0.45 -5.25
CA CYS A 16 0.03 0.72 -5.25
C CYS A 16 0.69 1.96 -5.88
N GLY A 17 2.01 2.08 -5.77
CA GLY A 17 2.81 3.09 -6.45
C GLY A 17 2.76 2.95 -7.97
N ALA A 18 2.95 1.75 -8.50
CA ALA A 18 2.84 1.49 -9.93
C ALA A 18 1.44 1.86 -10.47
N ILE A 19 0.37 1.48 -9.76
CA ILE A 19 -1.01 1.84 -10.12
C ILE A 19 -1.20 3.36 -10.07
N GLY A 20 -0.74 4.01 -9.00
CA GLY A 20 -0.85 5.45 -8.83
C GLY A 20 -0.06 6.24 -9.88
N MET A 21 1.09 5.72 -10.31
CA MET A 21 1.91 6.29 -11.38
C MET A 21 1.19 6.20 -12.73
N GLU A 22 0.68 5.02 -13.09
CA GLU A 22 -0.09 4.84 -14.33
C GLU A 22 -1.31 5.77 -14.35
N ARG A 23 -2.03 5.88 -13.23
CA ARG A 23 -3.19 6.79 -13.13
C ARG A 23 -2.81 8.25 -13.28
N GLN A 24 -1.67 8.67 -12.71
CA GLN A 24 -1.17 10.03 -12.84
C GLN A 24 -0.79 10.34 -14.29
N ILE A 25 -0.11 9.41 -14.97
CA ILE A 25 0.27 9.55 -16.39
C ILE A 25 -0.98 9.64 -17.28
N ARG A 26 -2.04 8.89 -16.95
CA ARG A 26 -3.31 8.87 -17.69
C ARG A 26 -4.27 10.01 -17.30
N GLY A 27 -3.81 11.01 -16.53
CA GLY A 27 -4.59 12.19 -16.16
C GLY A 27 -5.80 11.90 -15.25
N LYS A 28 -5.80 10.79 -14.51
CA LYS A 28 -6.87 10.48 -13.56
C LYS A 28 -6.67 11.29 -12.27
N GLY A 29 -7.76 11.81 -11.70
CA GLY A 29 -7.71 12.74 -10.56
C GLY A 29 -7.04 12.22 -9.26
N ALA A 30 -6.95 10.89 -9.07
CA ALA A 30 -6.20 10.28 -7.97
C ALA A 30 -4.91 9.64 -8.51
N GLY A 31 -3.77 10.26 -8.21
CA GLY A 31 -2.44 9.86 -8.71
C GLY A 31 -1.62 9.04 -7.69
N LEU A 32 -0.29 9.19 -7.77
CA LEU A 32 0.69 8.38 -7.04
C LEU A 32 0.54 8.47 -5.52
N ARG A 33 0.56 9.69 -4.97
CA ARG A 33 0.54 9.93 -3.52
C ARG A 33 -0.70 9.32 -2.86
N THR A 34 -1.86 9.43 -3.51
CA THR A 34 -3.14 8.91 -2.99
C THR A 34 -3.15 7.38 -2.94
N HIS A 35 -2.76 6.71 -4.04
CA HIS A 35 -2.80 5.25 -4.09
C HIS A 35 -1.76 4.61 -3.17
N VAL A 36 -0.56 5.20 -3.06
CA VAL A 36 0.47 4.72 -2.13
C VAL A 36 0.01 4.86 -0.67
N LEU A 37 -0.56 6.01 -0.28
CA LEU A 37 -1.03 6.24 1.09
C LEU A 37 -2.17 5.28 1.48
N ILE A 38 -3.20 5.17 0.64
CA ILE A 38 -4.34 4.29 0.91
C ILE A 38 -3.91 2.82 0.89
N GLY A 39 -3.05 2.43 -0.06
CA GLY A 39 -2.51 1.07 -0.16
C GLY A 39 -1.71 0.63 1.06
N MET A 40 -0.81 1.49 1.55
CA MET A 40 -0.07 1.22 2.78
C MET A 40 -0.98 1.17 4.01
N GLY A 41 -1.96 2.07 4.10
CA GLY A 41 -2.96 2.05 5.18
C GLY A 41 -3.74 0.73 5.22
N SER A 42 -4.28 0.28 4.09
CA SER A 42 -5.00 -1.00 3.98
C SER A 42 -4.12 -2.20 4.35
N ALA A 43 -2.84 -2.21 3.93
CA ALA A 43 -1.90 -3.28 4.27
C ALA A 43 -1.59 -3.32 5.78
N LEU A 44 -1.41 -2.15 6.41
CA LEU A 44 -1.24 -2.05 7.87
C LEU A 44 -2.48 -2.55 8.61
N PHE A 45 -3.67 -2.12 8.19
CA PHE A 45 -4.94 -2.58 8.78
C PHE A 45 -5.09 -4.10 8.69
N MET A 46 -4.74 -4.72 7.57
CA MET A 46 -4.77 -6.17 7.39
C MET A 46 -3.82 -6.89 8.37
N ILE A 47 -2.59 -6.38 8.54
CA ILE A 47 -1.61 -6.96 9.46
C ILE A 47 -2.11 -6.88 10.89
N VAL A 48 -2.62 -5.72 11.31
CA VAL A 48 -3.19 -5.52 12.65
C VAL A 48 -4.42 -6.40 12.86
N SER A 49 -5.33 -6.49 11.89
CA SER A 49 -6.53 -7.32 12.00
C SER A 49 -6.22 -8.80 12.15
N LYS A 50 -5.16 -9.29 11.47
CA LYS A 50 -4.79 -10.71 11.51
C LYS A 50 -3.97 -11.09 12.74
N TYR A 51 -3.07 -10.21 13.20
CA TYR A 51 -2.06 -10.55 14.21
C TYR A 51 -2.17 -9.72 15.50
N GLY A 52 -2.90 -8.60 15.50
CA GLY A 52 -2.99 -7.68 16.65
C GLY A 52 -4.01 -8.10 17.72
N PHE A 53 -4.88 -9.07 17.43
CA PHE A 53 -5.91 -9.58 18.33
C PHE A 53 -5.76 -11.09 18.62
N ALA A 54 -4.64 -11.68 18.21
CA ALA A 54 -4.33 -13.10 18.37
C ALA A 54 -3.42 -13.34 19.57
#